data_AF-A0A8B6CHR8-F1
#
_entry.id   AF-A0A8B6CHR8-F1
#
_cell.length_a   1.000
_cell.length_b   1.000
_cell.length_c   1.000
_cell.angle_alpha   90.00
_cell.angle_beta   90.00
_cell.angle_gamma   90.00
#
_symmetry.space_group_name_H-M   'P 1'
#
loop_
_entity.id
_entity.type
_entity.pdbx_description
1 polymer ?
#
loop_
_entity_poly.entity_id
_entity_poly.type
_entity_poly.pdbx_seq_one_letter_code
_entity_poly.pdbx_strand_id
1 'polypeptide(L)'
;MSNDLKMEGNIAEFAKEMKKIINNKEHSDVKFKIGPNRKAFYAHRCILSARSAIFKALFAEQTPNRDVEIPLPDTSPEIFQAMLEFMYTNCVSLTPKIALDTFGVSIEYGLDELRKLAALYLVENLSVHNACECLQVAVTYSNIELLGATLRFIEEHTEAVLKSKAFQELSDESMNEILQSDNLQMDEIELLKYVKDWATINSTVLEKSVSEVARKVIPKIRFSLLSPEELEKIEKDNKKDNLIPIDCFNNSWRFHATKKGDPTNPLMKRRKGTEIRDHLKYLDQ
;
A
#
# COMPACT_ATOMS: atom_id res chain seq x y z
N MET A 1 -13.65 -39.93 -30.63
CA MET A 1 -13.78 -39.33 -29.30
C MET A 1 -12.78 -40.06 -28.41
N SER A 2 -11.70 -39.39 -27.99
CA SER A 2 -10.67 -40.03 -27.18
C SER A 2 -11.26 -40.39 -25.83
N ASN A 3 -11.19 -41.67 -25.44
CA ASN A 3 -11.74 -42.19 -24.19
C ASN A 3 -10.70 -42.05 -23.06
N ASP A 4 -9.97 -40.94 -23.06
CA ASP A 4 -8.84 -40.72 -22.15
C ASP A 4 -9.36 -40.37 -20.76
N LEU A 5 -9.09 -41.26 -19.79
CA LEU A 5 -9.37 -41.01 -18.38
C LEU A 5 -8.16 -40.33 -17.74
N LYS A 6 -8.32 -39.07 -17.32
CA LYS A 6 -7.30 -38.35 -16.55
C LYS A 6 -7.28 -38.88 -15.11
N MET A 7 -6.14 -39.40 -14.67
CA MET A 7 -5.90 -39.82 -13.28
C MET A 7 -4.92 -38.85 -12.61
N GLU A 8 -5.18 -38.47 -11.37
CA GLU A 8 -4.35 -37.50 -10.64
C GLU A 8 -3.57 -38.21 -9.52
N GLY A 9 -2.28 -37.92 -9.41
CA GLY A 9 -1.44 -38.37 -8.30
C GLY A 9 -1.65 -37.52 -7.05
N ASN A 10 -0.98 -37.89 -5.95
CA ASN A 10 -1.04 -37.10 -4.71
C ASN A 10 -0.20 -35.81 -4.85
N ILE A 11 -0.88 -34.69 -5.02
CA ILE A 11 -0.27 -33.36 -5.21
C ILE A 11 0.52 -32.93 -3.97
N ALA A 12 0.06 -33.26 -2.76
CA ALA A 12 0.74 -32.89 -1.52
C ALA A 12 2.07 -33.64 -1.36
N GLU A 13 2.11 -34.95 -1.69
CA GLU A 13 3.36 -35.70 -1.67
C GLU A 13 4.31 -35.21 -2.79
N PHE A 14 3.78 -34.90 -3.98
CA PHE A 14 4.57 -34.27 -5.04
C PHE A 14 5.22 -32.96 -4.57
N ALA A 15 4.44 -32.05 -3.97
CA ALA A 15 4.94 -30.78 -3.45
C ALA A 15 6.03 -30.98 -2.38
N LYS A 16 5.85 -31.97 -1.49
CA LYS A 16 6.83 -32.32 -0.46
C LYS A 16 8.14 -32.86 -1.03
N GLU A 17 8.08 -33.69 -2.07
CA GLU A 17 9.28 -34.16 -2.77
C GLU A 17 9.97 -33.01 -3.52
N MET A 18 9.21 -32.15 -4.20
CA MET A 18 9.74 -30.95 -4.87
C MET A 18 10.38 -29.96 -3.88
N LYS A 19 9.90 -29.91 -2.64
CA LYS A 19 10.49 -29.07 -1.58
C LYS A 19 11.95 -29.44 -1.28
N LYS A 20 12.34 -30.70 -1.45
CA LYS A 20 13.70 -31.21 -1.17
C LYS A 20 14.77 -30.67 -2.12
N ILE A 21 14.37 -30.21 -3.31
CA ILE A 21 15.30 -29.68 -4.32
C ILE A 21 15.40 -28.15 -4.31
N ILE A 22 14.63 -27.46 -3.45
CA ILE A 22 14.75 -26.01 -3.27
C ILE A 22 16.09 -25.69 -2.62
N ASN A 23 16.81 -24.71 -3.18
CA ASN A 23 18.11 -24.27 -2.68
C ASN A 23 19.11 -25.43 -2.51
N ASN A 24 18.98 -26.46 -3.34
CA ASN A 24 19.91 -27.58 -3.41
C ASN A 24 20.90 -27.32 -4.54
N LYS A 25 22.20 -27.48 -4.27
CA LYS A 25 23.25 -27.32 -5.28
C LYS A 25 23.24 -28.45 -6.31
N GLU A 26 22.79 -29.64 -5.91
CA GLU A 26 22.70 -30.79 -6.80
C GLU A 26 21.72 -30.50 -7.96
N HIS A 27 22.17 -30.73 -9.20
CA HIS A 27 21.43 -30.48 -10.44
C HIS A 27 20.99 -29.02 -10.71
N SER A 28 21.25 -28.08 -9.80
CA SER A 28 21.05 -26.65 -10.06
C SER A 28 21.88 -26.15 -11.24
N ASP A 29 21.28 -25.31 -12.06
CA ASP A 29 21.87 -24.71 -13.27
C ASP A 29 21.87 -23.18 -13.23
N VAL A 30 21.48 -22.59 -12.09
CA VAL A 30 21.58 -21.16 -11.81
C VAL A 30 21.87 -20.92 -10.32
N LYS A 31 22.69 -19.88 -10.05
CA LYS A 31 23.03 -19.42 -8.71
C LYS A 31 22.71 -17.94 -8.56
N PHE A 32 21.90 -17.60 -7.55
CA PHE A 32 21.58 -16.22 -7.19
C PHE A 32 22.43 -15.75 -6.02
N LYS A 33 22.72 -14.45 -5.99
CA LYS A 33 23.37 -13.74 -4.88
C LYS A 33 22.38 -12.74 -4.30
N ILE A 34 21.73 -13.13 -3.21
CA ILE A 34 20.58 -12.41 -2.63
C ILE A 34 21.03 -11.50 -1.50
N GLY A 35 20.52 -10.26 -1.52
CA GLY A 35 20.70 -9.26 -0.49
C GLY A 35 22.12 -8.67 -0.42
N PRO A 36 22.35 -7.72 0.50
CA PRO A 36 23.65 -7.06 0.65
C PRO A 36 24.78 -8.03 1.03
N ASN A 37 24.44 -9.11 1.75
CA ASN A 37 25.39 -10.15 2.14
C ASN A 37 25.69 -11.17 1.03
N ARG A 38 25.10 -11.00 -0.17
CA ARG A 38 25.29 -11.88 -1.34
C ARG A 38 25.09 -13.37 -1.01
N LYS A 39 24.07 -13.68 -0.20
CA LYS A 39 23.76 -15.06 0.22
C LYS A 39 23.45 -15.89 -1.03
N ALA A 40 24.10 -17.05 -1.16
CA ALA A 40 23.94 -17.90 -2.34
C ALA A 40 22.64 -18.70 -2.27
N PHE A 41 21.88 -18.68 -3.37
CA PHE A 41 20.72 -19.55 -3.58
C PHE A 41 20.87 -20.33 -4.87
N TYR A 42 20.61 -21.63 -4.82
CA TYR A 42 20.66 -22.53 -5.98
C TYR A 42 19.25 -22.84 -6.50
N ALA A 43 19.05 -22.81 -7.81
CA ALA A 43 17.76 -23.09 -8.41
C ALA A 43 17.89 -23.71 -9.81
N HIS A 44 16.73 -24.03 -10.42
CA HIS A 44 16.60 -24.67 -11.71
C HIS A 44 15.91 -23.72 -12.70
N ARG A 45 16.60 -23.32 -13.77
CA ARG A 45 16.11 -22.37 -14.78
C ARG A 45 14.81 -22.83 -15.41
N CYS A 46 14.66 -24.13 -15.66
CA CYS A 46 13.46 -24.71 -16.27
C CYS A 46 12.20 -24.51 -15.40
N ILE A 47 12.32 -24.71 -14.08
CA ILE A 47 11.20 -24.52 -13.14
C ILE A 47 10.84 -23.05 -13.07
N LEU A 48 11.83 -22.18 -12.84
CA LEU A 48 11.60 -20.74 -12.74
C LEU A 48 11.00 -20.15 -14.03
N SER A 49 11.51 -20.55 -15.20
CA SER A 49 10.99 -20.11 -16.52
C SER A 49 9.57 -20.59 -16.80
N ALA A 50 9.21 -21.79 -16.31
CA ALA A 50 7.86 -22.32 -16.48
C ALA A 50 6.84 -21.60 -15.60
N ARG A 51 7.29 -21.04 -14.46
CA ARG A 51 6.42 -20.42 -13.44
C ARG A 51 6.40 -18.90 -13.51
N SER A 52 7.39 -18.27 -14.15
CA SER A 52 7.50 -16.82 -14.25
C SER A 52 8.03 -16.41 -15.62
N ALA A 53 7.25 -15.58 -16.32
CA ALA A 53 7.66 -14.99 -17.58
C ALA A 53 8.89 -14.08 -17.43
N ILE A 54 9.06 -13.46 -16.27
CA ILE A 54 10.20 -12.60 -15.94
C ILE A 54 11.47 -13.42 -15.86
N PHE A 55 11.46 -14.55 -15.16
CA PHE A 55 12.60 -15.47 -15.16
C PHE A 55 12.86 -16.07 -16.55
N LYS A 56 11.81 -16.40 -17.30
CA LYS A 56 11.96 -16.88 -18.68
C LYS A 56 12.69 -15.86 -19.57
N ALA A 57 12.34 -14.58 -19.48
CA ALA A 57 13.00 -13.50 -20.20
C ALA A 57 14.45 -13.32 -19.71
N LEU A 58 14.66 -13.24 -18.39
CA LEU A 58 15.98 -13.11 -17.76
C LEU A 58 16.96 -14.18 -18.24
N PHE A 59 16.49 -15.43 -18.40
CA PHE A 59 17.33 -16.54 -18.83
C PHE A 59 17.51 -16.65 -20.34
N ALA A 60 16.63 -16.06 -21.15
CA ALA A 60 16.78 -16.04 -22.61
C ALA A 60 17.95 -15.15 -23.04
N GLU A 61 18.24 -14.10 -22.27
CA GLU A 61 19.35 -13.16 -22.53
C GLU A 61 20.71 -13.68 -22.06
N GLN A 62 20.74 -14.78 -21.31
CA GLN A 62 21.96 -15.34 -20.74
C GLN A 62 22.45 -16.55 -21.53
N THR A 63 23.75 -16.58 -21.81
CA THR A 63 24.41 -17.79 -22.28
C THR A 63 24.25 -18.89 -21.21
N PRO A 64 23.83 -20.11 -21.60
CA PRO A 64 23.67 -21.22 -20.66
C PRO A 64 25.05 -21.72 -20.19
N ASN A 65 25.63 -21.01 -19.23
CA ASN A 65 26.81 -21.41 -18.49
C ASN A 65 26.44 -21.57 -17.01
N ARG A 66 26.86 -22.68 -16.40
CA ARG A 66 26.52 -23.03 -15.01
C ARG A 66 27.18 -22.13 -13.97
N ASP A 67 28.21 -21.39 -14.37
CA ASP A 67 28.94 -20.47 -13.49
C ASP A 67 28.35 -19.05 -13.44
N VAL A 68 27.23 -18.79 -14.13
CA VAL A 68 26.59 -17.48 -14.13
C VAL A 68 25.94 -17.22 -12.76
N GLU A 69 26.46 -16.22 -12.05
CA GLU A 69 25.88 -15.71 -10.81
C GLU A 69 24.95 -14.52 -11.11
N ILE A 70 23.71 -14.59 -10.64
CA ILE A 70 22.73 -13.50 -10.81
C ILE A 70 22.59 -12.72 -9.49
N PRO A 71 23.06 -11.46 -9.43
CA PRO A 71 22.91 -10.63 -8.24
C PRO A 71 21.49 -10.07 -8.13
N LEU A 72 20.90 -10.16 -6.94
CA LEU A 72 19.65 -9.51 -6.54
C LEU A 72 19.88 -8.79 -5.20
N PRO A 73 20.53 -7.61 -5.21
CA PRO A 73 20.95 -6.93 -3.98
C PRO A 73 19.77 -6.40 -3.15
N ASP A 74 18.66 -6.07 -3.80
CA ASP A 74 17.50 -5.41 -3.18
C ASP A 74 16.45 -6.40 -2.64
N THR A 75 16.63 -7.71 -2.87
CA THR A 75 15.72 -8.75 -2.36
C THR A 75 16.24 -9.35 -1.06
N SER A 76 15.40 -9.49 -0.02
CA SER A 76 15.80 -10.22 1.19
C SER A 76 15.85 -11.74 0.94
N PRO A 77 16.81 -12.46 1.57
CA PRO A 77 16.89 -13.91 1.50
C PRO A 77 15.60 -14.65 1.91
N GLU A 78 14.88 -14.14 2.90
CA GLU A 78 13.65 -14.74 3.41
C GLU A 78 12.52 -14.66 2.38
N ILE A 79 12.39 -13.50 1.72
CA ILE A 79 11.40 -13.28 0.66
C ILE A 79 11.73 -14.14 -0.57
N PHE A 80 13.00 -14.16 -0.97
CA PHE A 80 13.43 -14.99 -2.10
C PHE A 80 13.22 -16.49 -1.82
N GLN A 81 13.46 -16.95 -0.60
CA GLN A 81 13.17 -18.32 -0.17
C GLN A 81 11.67 -18.63 -0.25
N ALA A 82 10.80 -17.74 0.21
CA ALA A 82 9.35 -17.90 0.13
C ALA A 82 8.86 -17.96 -1.33
N MET A 83 9.42 -17.12 -2.20
CA MET A 83 9.14 -17.13 -3.63
C MET A 83 9.58 -18.46 -4.29
N LEU A 84 10.79 -18.95 -3.98
CA LEU A 84 11.24 -20.26 -4.47
C LEU A 84 10.35 -21.40 -3.96
N GLU A 85 9.97 -21.38 -2.69
CA GLU A 85 9.05 -22.36 -2.14
C GLU A 85 7.74 -22.40 -2.93
N PHE A 86 7.17 -21.25 -3.22
CA PHE A 86 5.96 -21.15 -4.03
C PHE A 86 6.16 -21.67 -5.47
N MET A 87 7.27 -21.33 -6.12
CA MET A 87 7.52 -21.79 -7.50
C MET A 87 7.65 -23.30 -7.62
N TYR A 88 8.22 -23.96 -6.61
CA TYR A 88 8.46 -25.41 -6.63
C TYR A 88 7.28 -26.22 -6.12
N THR A 89 6.52 -25.68 -5.16
CA THR A 89 5.53 -26.47 -4.40
C THR A 89 4.10 -25.96 -4.55
N ASN A 90 3.92 -24.76 -5.10
CA ASN A 90 2.65 -24.02 -5.10
C ASN A 90 2.11 -23.73 -3.67
N CYS A 91 2.98 -23.79 -2.66
CA CYS A 91 2.69 -23.47 -1.27
C CYS A 91 3.65 -22.38 -0.77
N VAL A 92 3.22 -21.59 0.21
CA VAL A 92 4.04 -20.56 0.84
C VAL A 92 3.68 -20.44 2.32
N SER A 93 4.67 -20.24 3.18
CA SER A 93 4.46 -19.91 4.60
C SER A 93 4.69 -18.42 4.81
N LEU A 94 3.60 -17.66 4.94
CA LEU A 94 3.67 -16.23 5.19
C LEU A 94 3.72 -15.93 6.68
N THR A 95 4.45 -14.88 7.03
CA THR A 95 4.46 -14.30 8.38
C THR A 95 4.22 -12.80 8.25
N PRO A 96 3.78 -12.09 9.31
CA PRO A 96 3.54 -10.65 9.22
C PRO A 96 4.76 -9.87 8.74
N LYS A 97 5.97 -10.35 9.06
CA LYS A 97 7.24 -9.72 8.67
C LYS A 97 7.52 -9.77 7.17
N ILE A 98 7.10 -10.82 6.46
CA ILE A 98 7.46 -11.03 5.05
C ILE A 98 6.27 -10.87 4.10
N ALA A 99 5.04 -10.77 4.61
CA ALA A 99 3.84 -10.82 3.79
C ALA A 99 3.74 -9.65 2.79
N LEU A 100 4.02 -8.42 3.24
CA LEU A 100 4.00 -7.23 2.39
C LEU A 100 5.05 -7.32 1.27
N ASP A 101 6.29 -7.67 1.62
CA ASP A 101 7.33 -7.79 0.61
C ASP A 101 7.10 -8.98 -0.32
N THR A 102 6.56 -10.09 0.18
CA THR A 102 6.16 -11.24 -0.64
C THR A 102 5.07 -10.86 -1.64
N PHE A 103 4.11 -10.03 -1.23
CA PHE A 103 3.13 -9.45 -2.13
C PHE A 103 3.79 -8.60 -3.22
N GLY A 104 4.72 -7.72 -2.86
CA GLY A 104 5.46 -6.89 -3.83
C GLY A 104 6.22 -7.74 -4.87
N VAL A 105 7.08 -8.66 -4.43
CA VAL A 105 7.85 -9.51 -5.35
C VAL A 105 6.94 -10.43 -6.18
N SER A 106 5.78 -10.84 -5.66
CA SER A 106 4.85 -11.65 -6.45
C SER A 106 4.36 -10.90 -7.71
N ILE A 107 4.25 -9.57 -7.62
CA ILE A 107 3.88 -8.73 -8.76
C ILE A 107 5.08 -8.55 -9.69
N GLU A 108 6.25 -8.20 -9.14
CA GLU A 108 7.48 -8.00 -9.90
C GLU A 108 7.87 -9.22 -10.74
N TYR A 109 7.67 -10.43 -10.21
CA TYR A 109 8.00 -11.68 -10.89
C TYR A 109 6.80 -12.33 -11.60
N GLY A 110 5.63 -11.68 -11.62
CA GLY A 110 4.44 -12.15 -12.35
C GLY A 110 3.79 -13.42 -11.78
N LEU A 111 3.82 -13.60 -10.46
CA LEU A 111 3.29 -14.75 -9.72
C LEU A 111 1.88 -14.44 -9.19
N ASP A 112 0.88 -14.47 -10.07
CA ASP A 112 -0.50 -14.05 -9.80
C ASP A 112 -1.15 -14.75 -8.59
N GLU A 113 -0.96 -16.07 -8.48
CA GLU A 113 -1.54 -16.86 -7.37
C GLU A 113 -0.84 -16.58 -6.03
N LEU A 114 0.48 -16.34 -6.04
CA LEU A 114 1.19 -15.91 -4.82
C LEU A 114 0.71 -14.53 -4.37
N ARG A 115 0.47 -13.61 -5.33
CA ARG A 115 -0.10 -12.29 -5.04
C ARG A 115 -1.44 -12.40 -4.33
N LYS A 116 -2.35 -13.25 -4.83
CA LYS A 116 -3.68 -13.46 -4.23
C LYS A 116 -3.58 -14.04 -2.81
N LEU A 117 -2.73 -15.04 -2.61
CA LEU A 117 -2.51 -15.64 -1.29
C LEU A 117 -1.91 -14.63 -0.30
N ALA A 118 -0.94 -13.81 -0.74
CA ALA A 118 -0.36 -12.77 0.09
C ALA A 118 -1.37 -11.66 0.42
N ALA A 119 -2.19 -11.23 -0.56
CA ALA A 119 -3.27 -10.27 -0.33
C ALA A 119 -4.30 -10.79 0.68
N LEU A 120 -4.73 -12.05 0.54
CA LEU A 120 -5.66 -12.69 1.48
C LEU A 120 -5.09 -12.69 2.90
N TYR A 121 -3.83 -13.13 3.05
CA TYR A 121 -3.16 -13.14 4.34
C TYR A 121 -3.08 -11.73 4.96
N LEU A 122 -2.76 -10.71 4.16
CA LEU A 122 -2.68 -9.32 4.62
C LEU A 122 -4.05 -8.82 5.11
N VAL A 123 -5.12 -9.10 4.37
CA VAL A 123 -6.49 -8.72 4.73
C VAL A 123 -6.94 -9.41 6.03
N GLU A 124 -6.68 -10.70 6.19
CA GLU A 124 -7.03 -11.46 7.39
C GLU A 124 -6.26 -11.03 8.64
N ASN A 125 -5.07 -10.44 8.46
CA ASN A 125 -4.18 -10.01 9.54
C ASN A 125 -4.05 -8.47 9.60
N LEU A 126 -5.03 -7.72 9.09
CA LEU A 126 -5.07 -6.27 9.23
C LEU A 126 -5.14 -5.87 10.71
N SER A 127 -4.37 -4.86 11.05
CA SER A 127 -4.26 -4.29 12.38
C SER A 127 -3.93 -2.81 12.29
N VAL A 128 -4.11 -2.09 13.39
CA VAL A 128 -3.75 -0.66 13.48
C VAL A 128 -2.26 -0.41 13.16
N HIS A 129 -1.40 -1.41 13.40
CA HIS A 129 0.04 -1.28 13.17
C HIS A 129 0.46 -1.43 11.71
N ASN A 130 -0.26 -2.25 10.92
CA ASN A 130 0.11 -2.56 9.53
C ASN A 130 -0.86 -1.97 8.49
N ALA A 131 -2.00 -1.41 8.89
CA ALA A 131 -3.00 -0.89 7.96
C ALA A 131 -2.43 0.18 7.02
N CYS A 132 -1.67 1.15 7.54
CA CYS A 132 -1.04 2.17 6.71
C CYS A 132 -0.04 1.57 5.71
N GLU A 133 0.79 0.63 6.14
CA GLU A 133 1.75 -0.04 5.25
C GLU A 133 1.05 -0.86 4.15
N CYS A 134 -0.01 -1.59 4.51
CA CYS A 134 -0.84 -2.32 3.54
C CYS A 134 -1.48 -1.37 2.52
N LEU A 135 -1.95 -0.20 2.96
CA LEU A 135 -2.52 0.81 2.09
C LEU A 135 -1.48 1.32 1.11
N GLN A 136 -0.27 1.64 1.58
CA GLN A 136 0.82 2.11 0.72
C GLN A 136 1.18 1.09 -0.35
N VAL A 137 1.28 -0.19 0.03
CA VAL A 137 1.53 -1.28 -0.92
C VAL A 137 0.38 -1.41 -1.92
N ALA A 138 -0.87 -1.32 -1.47
CA ALA A 138 -2.02 -1.39 -2.35
C ALA A 138 -2.05 -0.24 -3.37
N VAL A 139 -1.71 0.98 -2.96
CA VAL A 139 -1.60 2.15 -3.83
C VAL A 139 -0.45 1.99 -4.82
N THR A 140 0.75 1.64 -4.32
CA THR A 140 1.97 1.48 -5.13
C THR A 140 1.76 0.49 -6.27
N TYR A 141 1.11 -0.64 -5.99
CA TYR A 141 0.87 -1.69 -6.98
C TYR A 141 -0.52 -1.61 -7.64
N SER A 142 -1.30 -0.56 -7.36
CA SER A 142 -2.67 -0.39 -7.88
C SER A 142 -3.58 -1.60 -7.63
N ASN A 143 -3.45 -2.25 -6.47
CA ASN A 143 -4.28 -3.38 -6.09
C ASN A 143 -5.58 -2.91 -5.42
N ILE A 144 -6.66 -2.91 -6.18
CA ILE A 144 -7.97 -2.37 -5.77
C ILE A 144 -8.59 -3.17 -4.62
N GLU A 145 -8.41 -4.50 -4.61
CA GLU A 145 -9.00 -5.37 -3.59
C GLU A 145 -8.39 -5.11 -2.21
N LEU A 146 -7.05 -5.08 -2.14
CA LEU A 146 -6.31 -4.76 -0.92
C LEU A 146 -6.59 -3.32 -0.49
N LEU A 147 -6.58 -2.36 -1.43
CA LEU A 147 -6.89 -0.95 -1.16
C LEU A 147 -8.26 -0.81 -0.49
N GLY A 148 -9.29 -1.42 -1.07
CA GLY A 148 -10.64 -1.36 -0.52
C GLY A 148 -10.77 -2.03 0.84
N ALA A 149 -10.12 -3.17 1.07
CA ALA A 149 -10.13 -3.86 2.36
C ALA A 149 -9.42 -3.05 3.45
N THR A 150 -8.23 -2.52 3.14
CA THR A 150 -7.46 -1.71 4.06
C THR A 150 -8.13 -0.38 4.35
N LEU A 151 -8.71 0.29 3.35
CA LEU A 151 -9.42 1.55 3.55
C LEU A 151 -10.64 1.37 4.48
N ARG A 152 -11.43 0.30 4.29
CA ARG A 152 -12.54 -0.03 5.23
C ARG A 152 -12.05 -0.22 6.66
N PHE A 153 -10.92 -0.91 6.86
CA PHE A 153 -10.33 -1.07 8.18
C PHE A 153 -9.93 0.28 8.81
N ILE A 154 -9.33 1.18 8.02
CA ILE A 154 -8.97 2.53 8.47
C ILE A 154 -10.21 3.36 8.80
N GLU A 155 -11.30 3.22 8.03
CA GLU A 155 -12.58 3.87 8.32
C GLU A 155 -13.18 3.41 9.66
N GLU A 156 -13.07 2.12 9.99
CA GLU A 156 -13.57 1.56 11.25
C GLU A 156 -12.68 1.90 12.46
N HIS A 157 -11.37 2.06 12.25
CA HIS A 157 -10.38 2.31 13.30
C HIS A 157 -9.67 3.67 13.16
N THR A 158 -10.34 4.68 12.60
CA THR A 158 -9.74 5.96 12.18
C THR A 158 -8.84 6.59 13.24
N GLU A 159 -9.35 6.78 14.47
CA GLU A 159 -8.59 7.45 15.52
C GLU A 159 -7.31 6.69 15.91
N ALA A 160 -7.39 5.37 16.01
CA ALA A 160 -6.24 4.54 16.38
C ALA A 160 -5.17 4.53 15.28
N VAL A 161 -5.59 4.47 14.01
CA VAL A 161 -4.70 4.48 12.85
C VAL A 161 -4.00 5.84 12.69
N LEU A 162 -4.74 6.96 12.80
CA LEU A 162 -4.16 8.29 12.63
C LEU A 162 -3.14 8.65 13.73
N LYS A 163 -3.29 8.09 14.93
CA LYS A 163 -2.31 8.20 16.03
C LYS A 163 -1.08 7.30 15.85
N SER A 164 -1.12 6.35 14.93
CA SER A 164 -0.03 5.40 14.72
C SER A 164 1.18 6.09 14.06
N LYS A 165 2.38 5.56 14.32
CA LYS A 165 3.60 5.99 13.64
C LYS A 165 3.50 5.74 12.13
N ALA A 166 2.88 4.64 11.73
CA ALA A 166 2.75 4.25 10.33
C ALA A 166 1.94 5.27 9.50
N PHE A 167 1.01 6.01 10.11
CA PHE A 167 0.31 7.12 9.45
C PHE A 167 1.23 8.29 9.11
N GLN A 168 2.21 8.58 9.97
CA GLN A 168 3.18 9.66 9.76
C GLN A 168 4.19 9.32 8.64
N GLU A 169 4.31 8.05 8.26
CA GLU A 169 5.22 7.54 7.24
C GLU A 169 4.53 7.30 5.88
N LEU A 170 3.28 7.76 5.71
CA LEU A 170 2.54 7.63 4.46
C LEU A 170 3.12 8.51 3.34
N SER A 171 3.14 7.99 2.11
CA SER A 171 3.31 8.78 0.88
C SER A 171 2.16 9.76 0.64
N ASP A 172 2.37 10.78 -0.19
CA ASP A 172 1.33 11.73 -0.55
C ASP A 172 0.18 11.07 -1.32
N GLU A 173 0.46 10.09 -2.17
CA GLU A 173 -0.59 9.31 -2.86
C GLU A 173 -1.46 8.54 -1.86
N SER A 174 -0.85 7.86 -0.90
CA SER A 174 -1.58 7.05 0.08
C SER A 174 -2.38 7.92 1.07
N MET A 175 -1.80 9.05 1.48
CA MET A 175 -2.52 10.05 2.28
C MET A 175 -3.75 10.57 1.54
N ASN A 176 -3.62 10.83 0.23
CA ASN A 176 -4.73 11.30 -0.60
C ASN A 176 -5.87 10.27 -0.70
N GLU A 177 -5.59 8.97 -0.70
CA GLU A 177 -6.61 7.93 -0.68
C GLU A 177 -7.41 7.95 0.63
N ILE A 178 -6.73 8.06 1.78
CA ILE A 178 -7.41 8.17 3.08
C ILE A 178 -8.27 9.44 3.11
N LEU A 179 -7.70 10.59 2.74
CA LEU A 179 -8.40 11.88 2.78
C LEU A 179 -9.53 12.00 1.75
N GLN A 180 -9.66 11.10 0.77
CA GLN A 180 -10.83 11.08 -0.10
C GLN A 180 -12.04 10.37 0.52
N SER A 181 -11.83 9.50 1.51
CA SER A 181 -12.92 8.71 2.11
C SER A 181 -13.95 9.55 2.89
N ASP A 182 -15.22 9.39 2.54
CA ASP A 182 -16.34 9.98 3.29
C ASP A 182 -16.61 9.30 4.64
N ASN A 183 -16.02 8.13 4.89
CA ASN A 183 -16.42 7.29 6.03
C ASN A 183 -15.48 7.43 7.24
N LEU A 184 -14.47 8.29 7.18
CA LEU A 184 -13.59 8.53 8.33
C LEU A 184 -14.39 9.02 9.55
N GLN A 185 -14.14 8.41 10.70
CA GLN A 185 -14.77 8.77 11.98
C GLN A 185 -14.00 9.91 12.69
N MET A 186 -13.72 11.02 11.99
CA MET A 186 -12.97 12.14 12.56
C MET A 186 -13.45 13.50 11.99
N ASP A 187 -13.42 14.53 12.83
CA ASP A 187 -13.71 15.91 12.41
C ASP A 187 -12.52 16.52 11.66
N GLU A 188 -12.81 17.44 10.74
CA GLU A 188 -11.80 18.06 9.86
C GLU A 188 -10.74 18.87 10.64
N ILE A 189 -11.06 19.40 11.83
CA ILE A 189 -10.07 20.09 12.67
C ILE A 189 -9.02 19.14 13.21
N GLU A 190 -9.44 17.96 13.66
CA GLU A 190 -8.52 16.97 14.17
C GLU A 190 -7.71 16.37 13.02
N LEU A 191 -8.37 16.06 11.91
CA LEU A 191 -7.72 15.56 10.70
C LEU A 191 -6.65 16.53 10.20
N LEU A 192 -6.93 17.84 10.20
CA LEU A 192 -5.96 18.88 9.85
C LEU A 192 -4.72 18.85 10.75
N LYS A 193 -4.85 18.58 12.06
CA LYS A 193 -3.70 18.46 12.97
C LYS A 193 -2.81 17.30 12.55
N TYR A 194 -3.39 16.11 12.32
CA TYR A 194 -2.63 14.94 11.88
C TYR A 194 -1.92 15.16 10.53
N VAL A 195 -2.57 15.86 9.58
CA VAL A 195 -1.95 16.20 8.29
C VAL A 195 -0.81 17.21 8.45
N LYS A 196 -0.92 18.18 9.36
CA LYS A 196 0.16 19.13 9.68
C LYS A 196 1.38 18.42 10.29
N ASP A 197 1.13 17.50 11.22
CA ASP A 197 2.18 16.71 11.87
C ASP A 197 2.89 15.83 10.83
N TRP A 198 2.11 15.16 9.97
CA TRP A 198 2.63 14.35 8.85
C TRP A 198 3.50 15.19 7.91
N ALA A 199 3.03 16.38 7.52
CA ALA A 199 3.79 17.24 6.61
C ALA A 199 5.10 17.73 7.23
N THR A 200 5.13 17.96 8.55
CA THR A 200 6.33 18.39 9.29
C THR A 200 7.37 17.28 9.40
N ILE A 201 6.92 16.04 9.57
CA ILE A 201 7.81 14.87 9.59
C ILE A 201 8.36 14.63 8.18
N ASN A 202 7.48 14.59 7.17
CA ASN A 202 7.88 14.31 5.78
C ASN A 202 8.71 15.42 5.16
N SER A 203 8.55 16.68 5.57
CA SER A 203 9.43 17.77 5.13
C SER A 203 10.88 17.54 5.55
N THR A 204 11.07 16.96 6.74
CA THR A 204 12.41 16.64 7.27
C THR A 204 13.02 15.46 6.52
N VAL A 205 12.23 14.43 6.24
CA VAL A 205 12.68 13.21 5.52
C VAL A 205 12.98 13.49 4.06
N LEU A 206 12.18 14.33 3.40
CA LEU A 206 12.32 14.64 1.97
C LEU A 206 13.21 15.86 1.68
N GLU A 207 13.74 16.52 2.72
CA GLU A 207 14.51 17.78 2.63
C GLU A 207 13.78 18.88 1.84
N LYS A 208 12.45 18.96 2.03
CA LYS A 208 11.55 19.91 1.36
C LYS A 208 10.91 20.86 2.35
N SER A 209 10.32 21.94 1.87
CA SER A 209 9.50 22.80 2.73
C SER A 209 8.19 22.08 3.11
N VAL A 210 7.69 22.32 4.33
CA VAL A 210 6.40 21.78 4.80
C VAL A 210 5.26 22.15 3.84
N SER A 211 5.28 23.37 3.31
CA SER A 211 4.30 23.87 2.33
C SER A 211 4.32 23.07 1.03
N GLU A 212 5.50 22.68 0.54
CA GLU A 212 5.62 21.87 -0.68
C GLU A 212 5.07 20.46 -0.48
N VAL A 213 5.39 19.81 0.64
CA VAL A 213 4.90 18.46 0.98
C VAL A 213 3.38 18.46 1.14
N ALA A 214 2.85 19.44 1.86
CA ALA A 214 1.43 19.52 2.17
C ALA A 214 0.57 19.97 0.97
N ARG A 215 1.17 20.55 -0.07
CA ARG A 215 0.49 21.19 -1.21
C ARG A 215 -0.55 20.30 -1.89
N LYS A 216 -0.25 19.01 -2.07
CA LYS A 216 -1.16 18.06 -2.74
C LYS A 216 -2.23 17.50 -1.80
N VAL A 217 -1.95 17.46 -0.51
CA VAL A 217 -2.73 16.76 0.51
C VAL A 217 -3.72 17.69 1.20
N ILE A 218 -3.29 18.89 1.59
CA ILE A 218 -4.11 19.89 2.31
C ILE A 218 -5.42 20.24 1.57
N PRO A 219 -5.45 20.40 0.24
CA PRO A 219 -6.70 20.69 -0.46
C PRO A 219 -7.77 19.60 -0.35
N LYS A 220 -7.44 18.40 0.18
CA LYS A 220 -8.38 17.32 0.45
C LYS A 220 -9.11 17.46 1.79
N ILE A 221 -8.64 18.36 2.67
CA ILE A 221 -9.33 18.73 3.90
C ILE A 221 -10.56 19.58 3.54
N ARG A 222 -11.70 19.25 4.15
CA ARG A 222 -13.00 19.84 3.83
C ARG A 222 -13.22 21.10 4.67
N PHE A 223 -12.37 22.11 4.46
CA PHE A 223 -12.42 23.38 5.20
C PHE A 223 -13.81 24.05 5.18
N SER A 224 -14.57 23.87 4.11
CA SER A 224 -15.93 24.43 3.97
C SER A 224 -16.94 23.86 4.96
N LEU A 225 -16.60 22.76 5.65
CA LEU A 225 -17.43 22.15 6.70
C LEU A 225 -17.10 22.67 8.11
N LEU A 226 -16.07 23.50 8.24
CA LEU A 226 -15.72 24.14 9.51
C LEU A 226 -16.60 25.35 9.76
N SER A 227 -16.80 25.72 11.02
CA SER A 227 -17.49 26.96 11.37
C SER A 227 -16.65 28.19 10.98
N PRO A 228 -17.30 29.35 10.78
CA PRO A 228 -16.60 30.62 10.55
C PRO A 228 -15.54 30.94 11.61
N GLU A 229 -15.84 30.68 12.89
CA GLU A 229 -14.92 30.94 14.01
C GLU A 229 -13.66 30.05 13.93
N GLU A 230 -13.85 28.78 13.57
CA GLU A 230 -12.76 27.83 13.37
C GLU A 230 -11.91 28.22 12.14
N LEU A 231 -12.55 28.62 11.04
CA LEU A 231 -11.86 29.08 9.83
C LEU A 231 -11.04 30.35 10.07
N GLU A 232 -11.58 31.34 10.76
CA GLU A 232 -10.85 32.57 11.12
C GLU A 232 -9.61 32.26 11.95
N LYS A 233 -9.73 31.34 12.91
CA LYS A 233 -8.60 30.89 13.73
C LYS A 233 -7.53 30.20 12.87
N ILE A 234 -7.94 29.28 11.99
CA ILE A 234 -7.04 28.56 11.09
C ILE A 234 -6.35 29.53 10.12
N GLU A 235 -7.07 30.49 9.56
CA GLU A 235 -6.52 31.50 8.65
C GLU A 235 -5.50 32.41 9.36
N LYS A 236 -5.80 32.82 10.60
CA LYS A 236 -4.87 33.59 11.42
C LYS A 236 -3.59 32.82 11.73
N ASP A 237 -3.70 31.54 12.07
CA ASP A 237 -2.54 30.69 12.32
C ASP A 237 -1.75 30.43 11.01
N ASN A 238 -2.44 30.27 9.88
CA ASN A 238 -1.81 30.06 8.58
C ASN A 238 -0.97 31.24 8.09
N LYS A 239 -1.23 32.48 8.55
CA LYS A 239 -0.38 33.65 8.25
C LYS A 239 1.05 33.51 8.76
N LYS A 240 1.29 32.64 9.74
CA LYS A 240 2.64 32.36 10.27
C LYS A 240 3.37 31.34 9.39
N ASP A 241 2.66 30.28 9.01
CA ASP A 241 3.31 29.08 8.47
C ASP A 241 3.13 28.93 6.95
N ASN A 242 2.21 29.67 6.32
CA ASN A 242 1.90 29.65 4.88
C ASN A 242 1.72 28.23 4.31
N LEU A 243 1.07 27.36 5.09
CA LEU A 243 0.91 25.95 4.79
C LEU A 243 -0.31 25.68 3.90
N ILE A 244 -1.41 26.35 4.20
CA ILE A 244 -2.70 26.16 3.54
C ILE A 244 -2.79 27.17 2.38
N PRO A 245 -3.03 26.70 1.14
CA PRO A 245 -3.23 27.59 0.00
C PRO A 245 -4.42 28.54 0.21
N ILE A 246 -4.26 29.80 -0.19
CA ILE A 246 -5.28 30.86 -0.05
C ILE A 246 -6.61 30.45 -0.70
N ASP A 247 -6.55 29.70 -1.80
CA ASP A 247 -7.74 29.19 -2.51
C ASP A 247 -8.64 28.33 -1.63
N CYS A 248 -8.09 27.60 -0.65
CA CYS A 248 -8.88 26.80 0.29
C CYS A 248 -9.78 27.68 1.16
N PHE A 249 -9.27 28.82 1.64
CA PHE A 249 -10.04 29.79 2.41
C PHE A 249 -11.05 30.51 1.53
N ASN A 250 -10.64 30.98 0.35
CA ASN A 250 -11.55 31.66 -0.58
C ASN A 250 -12.76 30.79 -0.94
N ASN A 251 -12.53 29.51 -1.24
CA ASN A 251 -13.60 28.57 -1.56
C ASN A 251 -14.52 28.31 -0.35
N SER A 252 -13.95 28.19 0.85
CA SER A 252 -14.72 27.99 2.08
C SER A 252 -15.57 29.21 2.45
N TRP A 253 -15.02 30.43 2.38
CA TRP A 253 -15.77 31.65 2.61
C TRP A 253 -16.88 31.86 1.58
N ARG A 254 -16.63 31.52 0.31
CA ARG A 254 -17.67 31.52 -0.74
C ARG A 254 -18.79 30.52 -0.43
N PHE A 255 -18.46 29.34 0.08
CA PHE A 255 -19.45 28.35 0.50
C PHE A 255 -20.34 28.89 1.64
N HIS A 256 -19.74 29.49 2.68
CA HIS A 256 -20.53 30.11 3.78
C HIS A 256 -21.43 31.25 3.30
N ALA A 257 -20.94 32.08 2.38
CA ALA A 257 -21.70 33.22 1.87
C ALA A 257 -22.87 32.80 0.97
N THR A 258 -22.67 31.78 0.14
CA THR A 258 -23.67 31.36 -0.86
C THR A 258 -24.65 30.32 -0.33
N LYS A 259 -24.26 29.52 0.69
CA LYS A 259 -24.99 28.34 1.19
C LYS A 259 -25.47 27.39 0.08
N LYS A 260 -24.84 27.45 -1.10
CA LYS A 260 -25.09 26.55 -2.22
C LYS A 260 -24.02 25.48 -2.16
N GLY A 261 -24.38 24.33 -1.59
CA GLY A 261 -23.57 23.12 -1.74
C GLY A 261 -23.75 22.57 -3.15
N ASP A 262 -22.65 22.35 -3.85
CA ASP A 262 -22.67 21.48 -5.01
C ASP A 262 -22.59 20.03 -4.50
N PRO A 263 -23.68 19.23 -4.58
CA PRO A 263 -23.67 17.86 -4.12
C PRO A 263 -22.69 16.96 -4.90
N THR A 264 -22.22 17.41 -6.06
CA THR A 264 -21.20 16.69 -6.84
C THR A 264 -19.78 16.97 -6.36
N ASN A 265 -19.57 17.99 -5.52
CA ASN A 265 -18.26 18.33 -4.98
C ASN A 265 -17.96 17.51 -3.72
N PRO A 266 -16.98 16.58 -3.76
CA PRO A 266 -16.65 15.74 -2.60
C PRO A 266 -16.16 16.54 -1.39
N LEU A 267 -15.64 17.76 -1.58
CA LEU A 267 -15.21 18.64 -0.50
C LEU A 267 -16.36 19.28 0.29
N MET A 268 -17.60 19.21 -0.24
CA MET A 268 -18.80 19.75 0.40
C MET A 268 -19.67 18.67 1.05
N LYS A 269 -19.28 17.40 0.92
CA LYS A 269 -19.94 16.28 1.57
C LYS A 269 -19.33 16.05 2.95
N ARG A 270 -20.15 15.79 3.97
CA ARG A 270 -19.64 15.51 5.33
C ARG A 270 -18.94 14.16 5.38
N ARG A 271 -17.88 14.07 6.19
CA ARG A 271 -17.39 12.76 6.63
C ARG A 271 -18.30 12.24 7.72
N LYS A 272 -18.31 10.92 7.90
CA LYS A 272 -19.16 10.27 8.90
C LYS A 272 -18.85 10.71 10.33
N GLY A 273 -17.61 11.13 10.63
CA GLY A 273 -17.22 11.73 11.91
C GLY A 273 -17.25 13.26 11.98
N THR A 274 -17.76 13.97 10.98
CA THR A 274 -17.86 15.44 11.03
C THR A 274 -18.83 15.88 12.14
N GLU A 275 -18.39 16.81 12.98
CA GLU A 275 -19.24 17.35 14.04
C GLU A 275 -20.44 18.14 13.48
N ILE A 276 -21.59 18.03 14.13
CA ILE A 276 -22.81 18.72 13.72
C ILE A 276 -22.68 20.20 14.08
N ARG A 277 -22.60 21.05 13.07
CA ARG A 277 -22.55 22.51 13.23
C ARG A 277 -23.85 23.14 12.71
N ASP A 278 -24.33 24.19 13.39
CA ASP A 278 -25.62 24.83 13.08
C ASP A 278 -25.72 25.32 11.64
N HIS A 279 -24.63 25.86 11.10
CA HIS A 279 -24.58 26.35 9.73
C HIS A 279 -24.63 25.24 8.70
N LEU A 280 -24.42 23.96 9.06
CA LEU A 280 -24.46 22.83 8.13
C LEU A 280 -25.85 22.19 8.04
N LYS A 281 -26.80 22.52 8.92
CA LYS A 281 -28.13 21.86 9.01
C LYS A 281 -28.93 21.79 7.71
N TYR A 282 -28.64 22.65 6.74
CA TYR A 282 -29.28 22.65 5.42
C TYR A 282 -28.75 21.55 4.48
N LEU A 283 -27.59 20.95 4.75
CA LEU A 283 -27.02 19.86 3.96
C LEU A 283 -27.70 18.50 4.22
N ASP A 284 -28.53 18.42 5.27
CA ASP A 284 -29.26 17.21 5.67
C ASP A 284 -30.71 17.20 5.12
N GLN A 285 -31.10 18.19 4.30
CA GLN A 285 -32.42 18.33 3.65
C GLN A 285 -32.37 17.92 2.18
#